data_AF-A0A6L5ZCX6-F1
#
_entry.id   AF-A0A6L5ZCX6-F1
#
_cell.length_a   1.000
_cell.length_b   1.000
_cell.length_c   1.000
_cell.angle_alpha   90.00
_cell.angle_beta   90.00
_cell.angle_gamma   90.00
#
_symmetry.space_group_name_H-M   'P 1'
#
loop_
_entity.id
_entity.type
_entity.pdbx_description
1 polymer ?
#
loop_
_entity_poly.entity_id
_entity_poly.type
_entity_poly.pdbx_seq_one_letter_code
_entity_poly.pdbx_strand_id
1 'polypeptide(L)'
;MPRRRVAVALLPPAGLSAKIQAVRSLLGDPRIDRIAPHLTLVPPVNLADQDVEQLQGLLRSVGSATTPFTLTLGPISSFSPNTPTLHLAVQGDLAALRALREQLRVPPVNRPDVWPFTAHVTLRDSVPAEQIPPALQLFTGELPPWPVSRLYLLEFSPLNKAEVWLPIIEEPFEAPVVVGRGGIELLLRTVNLLEPRVAQLFTAKGCQLTAEEEDLSGLMLVVAERLERPGVPVAAAIGTVAGKTAELLQFCVDSEQRLVGIGRQVLMHWCAEAARRGAMRAVASHPLEADSLLANSLLANSVASEGTTSLISAAEVLQGCGFTPVGRSLLRELLVYSGE
;
A
#
# COMPACT_ATOMS: atom_id res chain seq x y z
N MET A 1 -26.37 7.04 12.90
CA MET A 1 -24.89 7.06 12.80
C MET A 1 -24.51 7.11 11.33
N PRO A 2 -23.47 7.88 10.95
CA PRO A 2 -23.01 7.91 9.57
C PRO A 2 -22.65 6.48 9.13
N ARG A 3 -22.95 6.16 7.87
CA ARG A 3 -22.57 4.89 7.26
C ARG A 3 -21.56 5.17 6.17
N ARG A 4 -20.47 4.41 6.19
CA ARG A 4 -19.43 4.44 5.17
C ARG A 4 -19.70 3.34 4.17
N ARG A 5 -19.59 3.66 2.88
CA ARG A 5 -19.81 2.70 1.80
C ARG A 5 -18.46 2.16 1.35
N VAL A 6 -18.21 0.88 1.63
CA VAL A 6 -16.91 0.23 1.42
C VAL A 6 -17.02 -1.02 0.56
N ALA A 7 -15.92 -1.47 -0.03
CA ALA A 7 -15.80 -2.71 -0.78
C ALA A 7 -14.41 -3.34 -0.53
N VAL A 8 -14.29 -4.65 -0.69
CA VAL A 8 -13.00 -5.34 -0.58
C VAL A 8 -12.61 -5.88 -1.95
N ALA A 9 -11.39 -5.58 -2.39
CA ALA A 9 -10.94 -5.92 -3.73
C ALA A 9 -9.44 -6.23 -3.80
N LEU A 10 -9.06 -6.88 -4.90
CA LEU A 10 -7.67 -7.00 -5.33
C LEU A 10 -7.42 -5.97 -6.42
N LEU A 11 -6.30 -5.25 -6.32
CA LEU A 11 -5.88 -4.27 -7.32
C LEU A 11 -4.66 -4.79 -8.11
N PRO A 12 -4.66 -4.73 -9.45
CA PRO A 12 -3.53 -5.13 -10.26
C PRO A 12 -2.36 -4.14 -10.08
N PRO A 13 -1.11 -4.62 -10.17
CA PRO A 13 0.06 -3.74 -10.08
C PRO A 13 0.04 -2.70 -11.21
N ALA A 14 0.70 -1.56 -11.00
CA ALA A 14 0.62 -0.39 -11.88
C ALA A 14 0.77 -0.71 -13.39
N GLY A 15 1.76 -1.54 -13.75
CA GLY A 15 1.98 -1.94 -15.15
C GLY A 15 0.85 -2.77 -15.77
N LEU A 16 0.19 -3.63 -14.98
CA LEU A 16 -0.98 -4.38 -15.42
C LEU A 16 -2.25 -3.52 -15.40
N SER A 17 -2.41 -2.69 -14.38
CA SER A 17 -3.49 -1.70 -14.26
C SER A 17 -3.54 -0.79 -15.49
N ALA A 18 -2.39 -0.25 -15.93
CA ALA A 18 -2.30 0.59 -17.13
C ALA A 18 -2.76 -0.14 -18.40
N LYS A 19 -2.45 -1.43 -18.56
CA LYS A 19 -2.92 -2.24 -19.69
C LYS A 19 -4.44 -2.44 -19.66
N ILE A 20 -4.99 -2.74 -18.49
CA ILE A 20 -6.45 -2.89 -18.32
C ILE A 20 -7.14 -1.55 -18.59
N GLN A 21 -6.57 -0.44 -18.10
CA GLN A 21 -7.08 0.90 -18.34
C GLN A 21 -7.10 1.24 -19.83
N ALA A 22 -6.07 0.87 -20.60
CA ALA A 22 -6.07 1.05 -22.04
C ALA A 22 -7.23 0.30 -22.72
N VAL A 23 -7.53 -0.94 -22.29
CA VAL A 23 -8.69 -1.69 -22.79
C VAL A 23 -10.01 -1.00 -22.40
N ARG A 24 -10.13 -0.50 -21.16
CA ARG A 24 -11.30 0.28 -20.70
C ARG A 24 -11.49 1.55 -21.53
N SER A 25 -10.41 2.26 -21.87
CA SER A 25 -10.45 3.44 -22.75
C SER A 25 -10.97 3.07 -24.14
N LEU A 26 -10.43 2.01 -24.74
CA LEU A 26 -10.85 1.54 -26.07
C LEU A 26 -12.32 1.14 -26.11
N LEU A 27 -12.83 0.57 -25.02
CA LEU A 27 -14.23 0.21 -24.88
C LEU A 27 -15.14 1.39 -24.51
N GLY A 28 -14.59 2.57 -24.22
CA GLY A 28 -15.35 3.76 -23.83
C GLY A 28 -16.01 3.64 -22.44
N ASP A 29 -15.29 3.11 -21.45
CA ASP A 29 -15.79 3.02 -20.08
C ASP A 29 -16.00 4.42 -19.45
N PRO A 30 -17.24 4.81 -19.08
CA PRO A 30 -17.51 6.11 -18.45
C PRO A 30 -17.00 6.22 -17.01
N ARG A 31 -16.52 5.11 -16.40
CA ARG A 31 -16.03 5.07 -15.01
C ARG A 31 -14.52 4.97 -14.91
N ILE A 32 -13.82 5.22 -16.01
CA ILE A 32 -12.37 5.04 -16.12
C ILE A 32 -11.58 5.74 -15.01
N ASP A 33 -12.00 6.94 -14.61
CA ASP A 33 -11.37 7.74 -13.54
C ASP A 33 -12.09 7.64 -12.18
N ARG A 34 -13.17 6.84 -12.09
CA ARG A 34 -13.97 6.71 -10.87
C ARG A 34 -13.54 5.55 -9.97
N ILE A 35 -12.95 4.53 -10.57
CA ILE A 35 -12.48 3.35 -9.85
C ILE A 35 -11.35 2.71 -10.63
N ALA A 36 -10.27 2.37 -9.93
CA ALA A 36 -9.16 1.62 -10.51
C ALA A 36 -9.63 0.23 -11.00
N PRO A 37 -8.98 -0.36 -12.02
CA PRO A 37 -9.18 -1.76 -12.35
C PRO A 37 -9.06 -2.64 -11.10
N HIS A 38 -9.99 -3.57 -10.90
CA HIS A 38 -10.03 -4.37 -9.68
C HIS A 38 -10.78 -5.69 -9.88
N LEU A 39 -10.52 -6.65 -8.99
CA LEU A 39 -11.31 -7.87 -8.81
C LEU A 39 -12.02 -7.77 -7.45
N THR A 40 -13.35 -7.76 -7.46
CA THR A 40 -14.17 -7.60 -6.24
C THR A 40 -14.25 -8.91 -5.43
N LEU A 41 -13.92 -8.85 -4.13
CA LEU A 41 -14.10 -9.95 -3.18
C LEU A 41 -15.28 -9.72 -2.24
N VAL A 42 -15.55 -8.48 -1.84
CA VAL A 42 -16.77 -8.12 -1.11
C VAL A 42 -17.42 -6.96 -1.86
N PRO A 43 -18.66 -7.13 -2.36
CA PRO A 43 -19.35 -6.08 -3.09
C PRO A 43 -19.62 -4.85 -2.19
N PRO A 44 -19.89 -3.67 -2.79
CA PRO A 44 -20.20 -2.46 -2.05
C PRO A 44 -21.22 -2.64 -0.91
N VAL A 45 -20.82 -2.26 0.29
CA VAL A 45 -21.60 -2.39 1.51
C VAL A 45 -21.55 -1.11 2.32
N ASN A 46 -22.71 -0.66 2.81
CA ASN A 46 -22.78 0.39 3.82
C ASN A 46 -22.55 -0.22 5.21
N LEU A 47 -21.58 0.28 5.96
CA LEU A 47 -21.23 -0.13 7.32
C LEU A 47 -21.23 1.07 8.28
N ALA A 48 -21.50 0.86 9.57
CA ALA A 48 -21.23 1.88 10.58
C ALA A 48 -19.70 1.98 10.82
N ASP A 49 -19.22 3.09 11.38
CA ASP A 49 -17.77 3.31 11.57
C ASP A 49 -17.10 2.18 12.37
N GLN A 50 -17.73 1.74 13.47
CA GLN A 50 -17.26 0.60 14.27
C GLN A 50 -17.14 -0.71 13.48
N ASP A 51 -18.03 -0.93 12.51
CA ASP A 51 -18.01 -2.12 11.66
C ASP A 51 -16.91 -1.99 10.60
N VAL A 52 -16.59 -0.77 10.15
CA VAL A 52 -15.43 -0.55 9.28
C VAL A 52 -14.14 -0.86 10.04
N GLU A 53 -14.01 -0.45 11.30
CA GLU A 53 -12.84 -0.79 12.12
C GLU A 53 -12.71 -2.30 12.33
N GLN A 54 -13.81 -3.01 12.59
CA GLN A 54 -13.83 -4.46 12.67
C GLN A 54 -13.39 -5.10 11.33
N LEU A 55 -13.87 -4.58 10.21
CA LEU A 55 -13.46 -5.05 8.88
C LEU A 55 -11.96 -4.83 8.64
N GLN A 56 -11.39 -3.69 9.04
CA GLN A 56 -9.95 -3.43 8.93
C GLN A 56 -9.13 -4.48 9.69
N GLY A 57 -9.53 -4.80 10.94
CA GLY A 57 -8.90 -5.86 11.73
C GLY A 57 -9.03 -7.24 11.08
N LEU A 58 -10.19 -7.55 10.49
CA LEU A 58 -10.40 -8.78 9.72
C LEU A 58 -9.46 -8.85 8.52
N LEU A 59 -9.42 -7.82 7.67
CA LEU A 59 -8.58 -7.80 6.47
C LEU A 59 -7.12 -8.01 6.80
N ARG A 60 -6.67 -7.48 7.93
CA ARG A 60 -5.31 -7.70 8.44
C ARG A 60 -5.04 -9.13 8.83
N SER A 61 -5.94 -9.73 9.61
CA SER A 61 -5.83 -11.15 9.97
C SER A 61 -5.81 -12.04 8.73
N VAL A 62 -6.67 -11.75 7.74
CA VAL A 62 -6.73 -12.47 6.47
C VAL A 62 -5.45 -12.26 5.65
N GLY A 63 -4.97 -11.03 5.55
CA GLY A 63 -3.73 -10.70 4.85
C GLY A 63 -2.54 -11.48 5.41
N SER A 64 -2.34 -11.43 6.73
CA SER A 64 -1.25 -12.16 7.40
C SER A 64 -1.34 -13.69 7.30
N ALA A 65 -2.53 -14.25 7.08
CA ALA A 65 -2.74 -15.69 6.92
C ALA A 65 -2.71 -16.17 5.46
N THR A 66 -2.70 -15.24 4.50
CA THR A 66 -2.76 -15.56 3.07
C THR A 66 -1.35 -15.65 2.49
N THR A 67 -1.08 -16.70 1.72
CA THR A 67 0.15 -16.80 0.91
C THR A 67 -0.09 -16.14 -0.45
N PRO A 68 0.85 -15.35 -1.00
CA PRO A 68 0.73 -14.80 -2.35
C PRO A 68 0.48 -15.87 -3.41
N PHE A 69 -0.35 -15.54 -4.40
CA PHE A 69 -0.72 -16.44 -5.50
C PHE A 69 -0.78 -15.68 -6.81
N THR A 70 -0.90 -16.39 -7.93
CA THR A 70 -0.85 -15.78 -9.27
C THR A 70 -2.15 -16.03 -10.01
N LEU A 71 -2.69 -14.95 -10.59
CA LEU A 71 -3.83 -14.98 -11.50
C LEU A 71 -3.38 -14.60 -12.91
N THR A 72 -4.20 -14.93 -13.91
CA THR A 72 -4.10 -14.39 -15.28
C THR A 72 -5.43 -13.77 -15.68
N LEU A 73 -5.37 -12.77 -16.57
CA LEU A 73 -6.55 -12.01 -17.01
C LEU A 73 -6.70 -12.13 -18.52
N GLY A 74 -7.93 -12.37 -18.97
CA GLY A 74 -8.28 -12.53 -20.37
C GLY A 74 -8.91 -13.90 -20.66
N PRO A 75 -9.57 -14.07 -21.81
CA PRO A 75 -9.92 -13.04 -22.80
C PRO A 75 -11.00 -12.08 -22.30
N ILE A 76 -11.42 -11.11 -23.13
CA ILE A 76 -12.67 -10.36 -22.89
C ILE A 76 -13.85 -11.34 -22.93
N SER A 77 -14.73 -11.24 -21.94
CA SER A 77 -15.95 -12.03 -21.78
C SER A 77 -17.12 -11.13 -21.39
N SER A 78 -18.33 -11.69 -21.38
CA SER A 78 -19.53 -10.94 -21.01
C SER A 78 -20.46 -11.76 -20.12
N PHE A 79 -21.24 -11.07 -19.28
CA PHE A 79 -22.36 -11.65 -18.54
C PHE A 79 -23.70 -11.54 -19.28
N SER A 80 -23.67 -11.07 -20.53
CA SER A 80 -24.85 -11.03 -21.41
C SER A 80 -25.42 -12.44 -21.63
N PRO A 81 -26.76 -12.61 -21.68
CA PRO A 81 -27.79 -11.57 -21.67
C PRO A 81 -28.25 -11.11 -20.28
N ASN A 82 -27.82 -11.78 -19.19
CA ASN A 82 -28.30 -11.47 -17.84
C ASN A 82 -27.89 -10.09 -17.36
N THR A 83 -26.63 -9.72 -17.55
CA THR A 83 -26.12 -8.37 -17.28
C THR A 83 -25.21 -7.90 -18.42
N PRO A 84 -25.47 -6.73 -19.05
CA PRO A 84 -24.70 -6.24 -20.20
C PRO A 84 -23.35 -5.65 -19.77
N THR A 85 -22.47 -6.51 -19.26
CA THR A 85 -21.15 -6.13 -18.73
C THR A 85 -20.06 -6.90 -19.47
N LEU A 86 -19.07 -6.16 -19.98
CA LEU A 86 -17.80 -6.67 -20.49
C LEU A 86 -16.79 -6.74 -19.34
N HIS A 87 -16.04 -7.82 -19.27
CA HIS A 87 -15.01 -8.05 -18.26
C HIS A 87 -13.86 -8.88 -18.82
N LEU A 88 -12.71 -8.85 -18.16
CA LEU A 88 -11.66 -9.85 -18.37
C LEU A 88 -11.99 -11.07 -17.52
N ALA A 89 -11.99 -12.24 -18.15
CA ALA A 89 -12.05 -13.52 -17.43
C ALA A 89 -10.80 -13.67 -16.55
N VAL A 90 -10.96 -14.30 -15.39
CA VAL A 90 -9.87 -14.54 -14.43
C VAL A 90 -9.57 -16.03 -14.39
N GLN A 91 -8.30 -16.38 -14.55
CA GLN A 91 -7.78 -17.74 -14.47
C GLN A 91 -6.55 -17.79 -13.55
N GLY A 92 -5.85 -18.92 -13.52
CA GLY A 92 -4.71 -19.17 -12.61
C GLY A 92 -5.16 -19.84 -11.32
N ASP A 93 -4.65 -19.39 -10.17
CA ASP A 93 -4.94 -20.02 -8.87
C ASP A 93 -6.31 -19.60 -8.30
N LEU A 94 -7.38 -20.10 -8.92
CA LEU A 94 -8.75 -19.87 -8.48
C LEU A 94 -9.06 -20.57 -7.15
N ALA A 95 -8.26 -21.56 -6.74
CA ALA A 95 -8.42 -22.22 -5.44
C ALA A 95 -8.00 -21.27 -4.31
N ALA A 96 -6.82 -20.66 -4.42
CA ALA A 96 -6.35 -19.64 -3.48
C ALA A 96 -7.30 -18.43 -3.45
N LEU A 97 -7.78 -17.96 -4.61
CA LEU A 97 -8.75 -16.86 -4.68
C LEU A 97 -10.06 -17.18 -3.94
N ARG A 98 -10.59 -18.39 -4.11
CA ARG A 98 -11.79 -18.84 -3.39
C ARG A 98 -11.53 -18.97 -1.89
N ALA A 99 -10.40 -19.54 -1.49
CA ALA A 99 -10.03 -19.65 -0.07
C ALA A 99 -9.90 -18.27 0.59
N LEU A 100 -9.28 -17.30 -0.10
CA LEU A 100 -9.23 -15.90 0.35
C LEU A 100 -10.63 -15.30 0.52
N ARG A 101 -11.51 -15.49 -0.48
CA ARG A 101 -12.90 -15.01 -0.41
C ARG A 101 -13.66 -15.62 0.76
N GLU A 102 -13.52 -16.93 0.99
CA GLU A 102 -14.22 -17.62 2.09
C GLU A 102 -13.78 -17.12 3.47
N GLN A 103 -12.49 -16.78 3.66
CA GLN A 103 -12.01 -16.14 4.89
C GLN A 103 -12.67 -14.78 5.17
N LEU A 104 -13.15 -14.08 4.13
CA LEU A 104 -13.88 -12.82 4.26
C LEU A 104 -15.38 -13.01 4.57
N ARG A 105 -15.90 -14.25 4.58
CA ARG A 105 -17.32 -14.53 4.83
C ARG A 105 -17.66 -14.60 6.31
N VAL A 106 -17.24 -13.59 7.05
CA VAL A 106 -17.52 -13.40 8.48
C VAL A 106 -18.06 -11.98 8.72
N PRO A 107 -18.80 -11.73 9.81
CA PRO A 107 -19.22 -10.38 10.17
C PRO A 107 -18.01 -9.41 10.19
N PRO A 108 -18.18 -8.15 9.77
CA PRO A 108 -19.44 -7.46 9.48
C PRO A 108 -19.90 -7.56 8.01
N VAL A 109 -19.16 -8.29 7.17
CA VAL A 109 -19.40 -8.38 5.71
C VAL A 109 -19.94 -9.72 5.25
N ASN A 110 -20.21 -10.66 6.15
CA ASN A 110 -20.88 -11.93 5.83
C ASN A 110 -22.30 -11.68 5.32
N ARG A 111 -22.48 -11.80 4.00
CA ARG A 111 -23.75 -11.64 3.32
C ARG A 111 -23.91 -12.74 2.28
N PRO A 112 -25.13 -13.22 2.04
CA PRO A 112 -25.38 -14.15 0.95
C PRO A 112 -25.13 -13.43 -0.39
N ASP A 113 -24.49 -14.13 -1.32
CA ASP A 113 -24.37 -13.63 -2.67
C ASP A 113 -25.72 -13.76 -3.39
N VAL A 114 -26.07 -12.73 -4.18
CA VAL A 114 -27.26 -12.77 -5.04
C VAL A 114 -27.06 -13.74 -6.21
N TRP A 115 -25.82 -13.86 -6.67
CA TRP A 115 -25.41 -14.73 -7.77
C TRP A 115 -24.13 -15.50 -7.38
N PRO A 116 -23.88 -16.70 -7.93
CA PRO A 116 -22.61 -17.38 -7.71
C PRO A 116 -21.42 -16.47 -8.01
N PHE A 117 -20.39 -16.53 -7.17
CA PHE A 117 -19.18 -15.74 -7.36
C PHE A 117 -18.45 -16.17 -8.65
N THR A 118 -18.37 -15.24 -9.60
CA THR A 118 -17.54 -15.37 -10.80
C THR A 118 -16.41 -14.37 -10.72
N ALA A 119 -15.16 -14.84 -10.68
CA ALA A 119 -13.99 -13.98 -10.65
C ALA A 119 -13.85 -13.23 -11.99
N HIS A 120 -13.82 -11.90 -11.95
CA HIS A 120 -13.73 -11.06 -13.13
C HIS A 120 -13.11 -9.70 -12.80
N VAL A 121 -12.56 -9.05 -13.82
CA VAL A 121 -12.20 -7.62 -13.77
C VAL A 121 -13.09 -6.88 -14.76
N THR A 122 -13.99 -6.03 -14.25
CA THR A 122 -14.93 -5.28 -15.09
C THR A 122 -14.19 -4.31 -16.02
N LEU A 123 -14.56 -4.32 -17.29
CA LEU A 123 -14.05 -3.39 -18.29
C LEU A 123 -15.06 -2.27 -18.58
N ARG A 124 -16.32 -2.64 -18.80
CA ARG A 124 -17.41 -1.69 -19.04
C ARG A 124 -18.74 -2.36 -18.72
N ASP A 125 -19.60 -1.68 -17.97
CA ASP A 125 -20.98 -2.11 -17.77
C ASP A 125 -21.96 -1.33 -18.64
N SER A 126 -23.23 -1.73 -18.62
CA SER A 126 -24.30 -1.05 -19.36
C SER A 126 -24.02 -0.94 -20.87
N VAL A 127 -23.39 -1.98 -21.44
CA VAL A 127 -22.97 -2.00 -22.85
C VAL A 127 -24.17 -2.30 -23.75
N PRO A 128 -24.43 -1.50 -24.80
CA PRO A 128 -25.48 -1.80 -25.78
C PRO A 128 -25.28 -3.20 -26.39
N ALA A 129 -26.35 -3.97 -26.54
CA ALA A 129 -26.28 -5.39 -26.90
C ALA A 129 -25.52 -5.62 -28.22
N GLU A 130 -25.68 -4.72 -29.20
CA GLU A 130 -25.01 -4.74 -30.49
C GLU A 130 -23.49 -4.48 -30.41
N GLN A 131 -23.01 -3.84 -29.34
CA GLN A 131 -21.58 -3.59 -29.11
C GLN A 131 -20.88 -4.77 -28.44
N ILE A 132 -21.62 -5.73 -27.86
CA ILE A 132 -21.04 -6.86 -27.13
C ILE A 132 -20.29 -7.81 -28.09
N PRO A 133 -20.89 -8.35 -29.17
CA PRO A 133 -20.19 -9.27 -30.07
C PRO A 133 -18.86 -8.74 -30.65
N PRO A 134 -18.77 -7.50 -31.19
CA PRO A 134 -17.49 -6.98 -31.67
C PRO A 134 -16.49 -6.75 -30.53
N ALA A 135 -16.95 -6.34 -29.34
CA ALA A 135 -16.06 -6.13 -28.20
C ALA A 135 -15.38 -7.42 -27.72
N LEU A 136 -16.07 -8.56 -27.80
CA LEU A 136 -15.49 -9.88 -27.47
C LEU A 136 -14.31 -10.27 -28.38
N GLN A 137 -14.24 -9.70 -29.59
CA GLN A 137 -13.16 -9.96 -30.55
C GLN A 137 -11.95 -9.03 -30.38
N LEU A 138 -12.04 -7.97 -29.58
CA LEU A 138 -10.97 -6.96 -29.45
C LEU A 138 -9.74 -7.48 -28.70
N PHE A 139 -9.93 -8.40 -27.75
CA PHE A 139 -8.83 -9.01 -27.02
C PHE A 139 -9.17 -10.44 -26.61
N THR A 140 -8.57 -11.39 -27.31
CA THR A 140 -8.76 -12.84 -27.12
C THR A 140 -7.57 -13.52 -26.44
N GLY A 141 -6.49 -12.76 -26.17
CA GLY A 141 -5.30 -13.25 -25.50
C GLY A 141 -5.35 -13.13 -23.98
N GLU A 142 -4.20 -13.33 -23.35
CA GLU A 142 -3.99 -13.17 -21.92
C GLU A 142 -3.05 -11.98 -21.65
N LEU A 143 -3.33 -11.24 -20.58
CA LEU A 143 -2.42 -10.24 -20.04
C LEU A 143 -1.30 -10.94 -19.23
N PRO A 144 -0.16 -10.25 -18.98
CA PRO A 144 0.88 -10.81 -18.14
C PRO A 144 0.34 -11.29 -16.78
N PRO A 145 0.97 -12.31 -16.17
CA PRO A 145 0.55 -12.81 -14.87
C PRO A 145 0.43 -11.70 -13.83
N TRP A 146 -0.63 -11.77 -13.04
CA TRP A 146 -0.89 -10.90 -11.91
C TRP A 146 -0.42 -11.59 -10.62
N PRO A 147 0.74 -11.21 -10.05
CA PRO A 147 1.13 -11.65 -8.72
C PRO A 147 0.25 -10.96 -7.69
N VAL A 148 -0.73 -11.68 -7.14
CA VAL A 148 -1.61 -11.19 -6.09
C VAL A 148 -0.91 -11.37 -4.75
N SER A 149 -0.52 -10.25 -4.15
CA SER A 149 0.20 -10.23 -2.88
C SER A 149 -0.42 -9.28 -1.86
N ARG A 150 -1.56 -8.64 -2.18
CA ARG A 150 -2.17 -7.57 -1.39
C ARG A 150 -3.68 -7.55 -1.55
N LEU A 151 -4.36 -7.14 -0.48
CA LEU A 151 -5.80 -6.96 -0.38
C LEU A 151 -6.12 -5.51 -0.01
N TYR A 152 -7.19 -4.96 -0.58
CA TYR A 152 -7.53 -3.55 -0.40
C TYR A 152 -8.93 -3.36 0.14
N LEU A 153 -9.07 -2.44 1.10
CA LEU A 153 -10.35 -1.85 1.45
C LEU A 153 -10.53 -0.58 0.60
N LEU A 154 -11.57 -0.55 -0.20
CA LEU A 154 -11.97 0.62 -0.96
C LEU A 154 -13.09 1.33 -0.21
N GLU A 155 -13.06 2.66 -0.22
CA GLU A 155 -14.14 3.50 0.25
C GLU A 155 -14.68 4.36 -0.87
N PHE A 156 -16.00 4.45 -0.92
CA PHE A 156 -16.70 5.37 -1.77
C PHE A 156 -16.63 6.78 -1.18
N SER A 157 -16.01 7.69 -1.92
CA SER A 157 -15.91 9.09 -1.57
C SER A 157 -16.77 9.94 -2.52
N PRO A 158 -17.67 10.78 -2.01
CA PRO A 158 -18.44 11.71 -2.83
C PRO A 158 -17.66 12.99 -3.19
N LEU A 159 -16.36 13.06 -2.89
CA LEU A 159 -15.54 14.24 -3.16
C LEU A 159 -15.55 14.56 -4.67
N ASN A 160 -15.86 15.81 -5.01
CA ASN A 160 -15.81 16.40 -6.35
C ASN A 160 -16.90 16.01 -7.38
N LYS A 161 -18.14 15.68 -6.95
CA LYS A 161 -19.31 15.34 -7.83
C LYS A 161 -19.13 14.10 -8.72
N ALA A 162 -17.91 13.64 -8.95
CA ALA A 162 -17.57 12.35 -9.52
C ALA A 162 -17.42 11.36 -8.37
N GLU A 163 -18.52 10.69 -8.05
CA GLU A 163 -18.55 9.54 -7.15
C GLU A 163 -17.38 8.56 -7.42
N VAL A 164 -16.36 8.54 -6.55
CA VAL A 164 -15.10 7.80 -6.73
C VAL A 164 -14.88 6.75 -5.65
N TRP A 165 -14.18 5.68 -6.00
CA TRP A 165 -13.73 4.65 -5.07
C TRP A 165 -12.23 4.74 -4.88
N LEU A 166 -11.80 4.98 -3.64
CA LEU A 166 -10.40 5.16 -3.29
C LEU A 166 -9.96 4.03 -2.35
N PRO A 167 -8.77 3.45 -2.53
CA PRO A 167 -8.20 2.55 -1.54
C PRO A 167 -7.90 3.35 -0.26
N ILE A 168 -8.34 2.84 0.88
CA ILE A 168 -8.12 3.45 2.20
C ILE A 168 -7.26 2.58 3.13
N ILE A 169 -7.16 1.27 2.85
CA ILE A 169 -6.30 0.32 3.56
C ILE A 169 -5.70 -0.65 2.55
N GLU A 170 -4.44 -1.01 2.77
CA GLU A 170 -3.74 -2.06 2.06
C GLU A 170 -3.23 -3.10 3.06
N GLU A 171 -3.57 -4.37 2.84
CA GLU A 171 -3.13 -5.50 3.65
C GLU A 171 -2.25 -6.44 2.82
N PRO A 172 -0.92 -6.52 3.09
CA PRO A 172 -0.05 -7.42 2.37
C PRO A 172 -0.28 -8.88 2.79
N PHE A 173 -0.03 -9.80 1.86
CA PHE A 173 -0.05 -11.25 2.07
C PHE A 173 1.27 -11.72 2.67
N GLU A 174 1.59 -11.15 3.82
CA GLU A 174 2.77 -11.47 4.61
C GLU A 174 2.45 -11.27 6.08
N ALA A 175 3.02 -12.12 6.93
CA ALA A 175 2.95 -11.90 8.36
C ALA A 175 3.77 -10.63 8.70
N PRO A 176 3.25 -9.73 9.55
CA PRO A 176 3.99 -8.56 10.00
C PRO A 176 5.27 -8.99 10.74
N VAL A 177 6.35 -8.25 10.53
CA VAL A 177 7.61 -8.53 11.23
C VAL A 177 7.50 -8.05 12.66
N VAL A 178 7.63 -8.98 13.61
CA VAL A 178 7.71 -8.66 15.05
C VAL A 178 9.16 -8.43 15.43
N VAL A 179 9.48 -7.18 15.78
CA VAL A 179 10.81 -6.76 16.27
C VAL A 179 10.75 -6.44 17.76
N GLY A 180 11.89 -6.54 18.45
CA GLY A 180 12.01 -6.10 19.84
C GLY A 180 11.56 -7.12 20.91
N ARG A 181 11.63 -8.43 20.64
CA ARG A 181 11.34 -9.48 21.64
C ARG A 181 12.16 -9.25 22.92
N GLY A 182 11.48 -9.06 24.06
CA GLY A 182 12.10 -8.66 25.34
C GLY A 182 12.17 -7.14 25.59
N GLY A 183 11.60 -6.33 24.70
CA GLY A 183 11.47 -4.88 24.77
C GLY A 183 10.14 -4.42 24.15
N ILE A 184 10.14 -3.34 23.35
CA ILE A 184 8.93 -2.88 22.66
C ILE A 184 8.67 -3.76 21.43
N GLU A 185 7.56 -4.49 21.46
CA GLU A 185 7.13 -5.32 20.35
C GLU A 185 6.34 -4.50 19.33
N LEU A 186 6.90 -4.40 18.11
CA LEU A 186 6.27 -3.71 16.99
C LEU A 186 5.81 -4.69 15.93
N LEU A 187 4.69 -4.37 15.30
CA LEU A 187 4.26 -4.92 14.02
C LEU A 187 4.75 -3.98 12.92
N LEU A 188 5.66 -4.46 12.07
CA LEU A 188 6.13 -3.72 10.89
C LEU A 188 5.43 -4.26 9.64
N ARG A 189 4.85 -3.34 8.86
CA ARG A 189 4.16 -3.63 7.59
C ARG A 189 4.77 -2.80 6.48
N THR A 190 5.00 -3.41 5.32
CA THR A 190 5.36 -2.69 4.11
C THR A 190 4.12 -2.51 3.23
N VAL A 191 3.68 -1.27 3.03
CA VAL A 191 2.55 -0.93 2.16
C VAL A 191 2.94 0.07 1.07
N ASN A 192 2.14 0.17 0.01
CA ASN A 192 2.33 1.15 -1.06
C ASN A 192 1.23 2.23 -1.07
N LEU A 193 0.35 2.22 -0.07
CA LEU A 193 -0.75 3.15 0.10
C LEU A 193 -0.50 4.04 1.32
N LEU A 194 -0.65 5.36 1.17
CA LEU A 194 -0.72 6.27 2.31
C LEU A 194 -2.12 6.18 2.96
N GLU A 195 -2.26 5.29 3.94
CA GLU A 195 -3.51 5.08 4.66
C GLU A 195 -3.90 6.34 5.49
N PRO A 196 -5.19 6.66 5.65
CA PRO A 196 -5.62 7.86 6.37
C PRO A 196 -5.07 7.98 7.81
N ARG A 197 -4.96 6.87 8.55
CA ARG A 197 -4.40 6.87 9.91
C ARG A 197 -2.89 7.15 9.91
N VAL A 198 -2.17 6.72 8.87
CA VAL A 198 -0.75 7.05 8.69
C VAL A 198 -0.61 8.53 8.35
N ALA A 199 -1.42 9.05 7.43
CA ALA A 199 -1.43 10.49 7.14
C ALA A 199 -1.73 11.34 8.38
N GLN A 200 -2.64 10.88 9.26
CA GLN A 200 -2.93 11.54 10.54
C GLN A 200 -1.74 11.57 11.50
N LEU A 201 -0.91 10.51 11.55
CA LEU A 201 0.32 10.52 12.34
C LEU A 201 1.24 11.68 11.93
N PHE A 202 1.31 11.97 10.64
CA PHE A 202 2.10 13.06 10.08
C PHE A 202 1.43 14.44 10.15
N THR A 203 0.18 14.58 10.60
CA THR A 203 -0.48 15.89 10.76
C THR A 203 -0.76 16.23 12.23
N ALA A 204 -1.00 15.23 13.08
CA ALA A 204 -1.58 15.44 14.41
C ALA A 204 -0.58 15.60 15.56
N LYS A 205 0.75 15.49 15.34
CA LYS A 205 1.73 15.44 16.45
C LYS A 205 3.08 16.13 16.17
N GLY A 206 3.06 17.21 15.38
CA GLY A 206 4.26 18.01 15.08
C GLY A 206 5.13 17.50 13.93
N CYS A 207 4.78 16.34 13.37
CA CYS A 207 5.27 15.94 12.04
C CYS A 207 4.58 16.81 10.99
N GLN A 208 5.28 17.16 9.89
CA GLN A 208 4.71 17.88 8.76
C GLN A 208 4.85 17.03 7.51
N LEU A 209 3.72 16.67 6.90
CA LEU A 209 3.71 16.27 5.50
C LEU A 209 3.93 17.53 4.66
N THR A 210 5.11 17.68 4.05
CA THR A 210 5.31 18.61 2.93
C THR A 210 4.53 18.07 1.73
N ALA A 211 3.24 18.41 1.69
CA ALA A 211 2.35 18.07 0.59
C ALA A 211 2.64 18.99 -0.59
N GLU A 212 3.63 18.65 -1.41
CA GLU A 212 3.50 18.91 -2.84
C GLU A 212 2.89 17.62 -3.41
N GLU A 213 1.72 17.75 -4.06
CA GLU A 213 0.93 16.68 -4.65
C GLU A 213 1.66 16.04 -5.84
N GLU A 214 2.84 15.48 -5.60
CA GLU A 214 3.58 14.68 -6.57
C GLU A 214 3.04 13.25 -6.55
N ASP A 215 3.03 12.65 -7.73
CA ASP A 215 2.58 11.30 -8.04
C ASP A 215 2.85 10.30 -6.89
N LEU A 216 1.78 9.91 -6.17
CA LEU A 216 1.84 8.90 -5.09
C LEU A 216 2.03 7.48 -5.66
N SER A 217 2.20 7.32 -6.97
CA SER A 217 2.54 6.04 -7.57
C SER A 217 3.97 5.62 -7.21
N GLY A 218 4.17 4.34 -6.90
CA GLY A 218 5.48 3.80 -6.57
C GLY A 218 5.99 4.10 -5.14
N LEU A 219 5.12 4.61 -4.26
CA LEU A 219 5.44 4.74 -2.84
C LEU A 219 5.78 3.40 -2.19
N MET A 220 6.69 3.48 -1.24
CA MET A 220 7.07 2.43 -0.31
C MET A 220 7.00 3.00 1.10
N LEU A 221 6.01 2.52 1.86
CA LEU A 221 5.80 2.90 3.24
C LEU A 221 6.14 1.72 4.14
N VAL A 222 6.87 2.00 5.21
CA VAL A 222 6.97 1.08 6.35
C VAL A 222 6.21 1.70 7.50
N VAL A 223 5.17 1.00 7.95
CA VAL A 223 4.31 1.42 9.05
C VAL A 223 4.61 0.55 10.26
N ALA A 224 4.86 1.18 11.40
CA ALA A 224 5.02 0.52 12.68
C ALA A 224 3.81 0.76 13.57
N GLU A 225 3.36 -0.32 14.19
CA GLU A 225 2.26 -0.32 15.15
C GLU A 225 2.68 -1.12 16.37
N ARG A 226 2.03 -0.88 17.51
CA ARG A 226 2.25 -1.69 18.71
C ARG A 226 1.56 -3.04 18.55
N LEU A 227 2.23 -4.13 18.93
CA LEU A 227 1.64 -5.46 18.91
C LEU A 227 0.34 -5.52 19.74
N GLU A 228 0.27 -4.80 20.86
CA GLU A 228 -0.90 -4.78 21.74
C GLU A 228 -2.06 -3.92 21.20
N ARG A 229 -1.80 -3.06 20.21
CA ARG A 229 -2.77 -2.12 19.63
C ARG A 229 -2.62 -2.04 18.10
N PRO A 230 -2.86 -3.14 17.37
CA PRO A 230 -2.79 -3.14 15.92
C PRO A 230 -3.80 -2.14 15.34
N GLY A 231 -3.37 -1.43 14.30
CA GLY A 231 -4.18 -0.50 13.51
C GLY A 231 -4.02 0.96 13.94
N VAL A 232 -3.23 1.22 14.97
CA VAL A 232 -2.82 2.56 15.41
C VAL A 232 -1.33 2.74 15.11
N PRO A 233 -0.96 3.48 14.06
CA PRO A 233 0.44 3.68 13.71
C PRO A 233 1.15 4.54 14.78
N VAL A 234 2.33 4.08 15.21
CA VAL A 234 3.21 4.79 16.15
C VAL A 234 4.47 5.33 15.48
N ALA A 235 4.81 4.82 14.30
CA ALA A 235 5.85 5.39 13.46
C ALA A 235 5.61 5.01 11.99
N ALA A 236 6.13 5.81 11.06
CA ALA A 236 6.10 5.49 9.65
C ALA A 236 7.28 6.11 8.91
N ALA A 237 7.78 5.40 7.90
CA ALA A 237 8.75 5.89 6.92
C ALA A 237 8.12 5.82 5.52
N ILE A 238 8.13 6.93 4.80
CA ILE A 238 7.58 7.08 3.45
C ILE A 238 8.74 7.36 2.51
N GLY A 239 8.80 6.62 1.41
CA GLY A 239 9.77 6.89 0.37
C GLY A 239 9.44 6.23 -0.95
N THR A 240 10.39 6.27 -1.87
CA THR A 240 10.29 5.65 -3.20
C THR A 240 11.55 4.84 -3.49
N VAL A 241 11.44 3.89 -4.43
CA VAL A 241 12.59 3.15 -4.95
C VAL A 241 12.58 3.27 -6.47
N ALA A 242 13.60 3.92 -7.02
CA ALA A 242 13.78 4.12 -8.45
C ALA A 242 15.15 3.61 -8.88
N GLY A 243 15.17 2.55 -9.70
CA GLY A 243 16.41 1.94 -10.17
C GLY A 243 17.27 1.42 -9.02
N LYS A 244 18.43 2.05 -8.79
CA LYS A 244 19.39 1.68 -7.73
C LYS A 244 19.38 2.64 -6.53
N THR A 245 18.47 3.59 -6.51
CA THR A 245 18.36 4.59 -5.44
C THR A 245 17.01 4.50 -4.76
N ALA A 246 17.02 4.51 -3.43
CA ALA A 246 15.85 4.71 -2.62
C ALA A 246 15.88 6.13 -2.05
N GLU A 247 14.75 6.82 -2.08
CA GLU A 247 14.59 8.15 -1.51
C GLU A 247 13.61 8.08 -0.35
N LEU A 248 14.09 8.35 0.86
CA LEU A 248 13.26 8.53 2.04
C LEU A 248 12.71 9.96 2.02
N LEU A 249 11.44 10.07 1.67
CA LEU A 249 10.73 11.34 1.55
C LEU A 249 10.39 11.91 2.92
N GLN A 250 9.80 11.07 3.79
CA GLN A 250 9.36 11.48 5.12
C GLN A 250 9.49 10.34 6.13
N PHE A 251 9.67 10.72 7.38
CA PHE A 251 9.75 9.78 8.49
C PHE A 251 9.25 10.44 9.77
N CYS A 252 8.46 9.72 10.55
CA CYS A 252 7.87 10.22 11.79
C CYS A 252 7.77 9.09 12.81
N VAL A 253 8.03 9.44 14.08
CA VAL A 253 7.70 8.64 15.25
C VAL A 253 6.79 9.48 16.13
N ASP A 254 5.70 8.90 16.60
CA ASP A 254 4.78 9.50 17.56
C ASP A 254 5.59 10.05 18.75
N SER A 255 5.36 11.32 19.09
CA SER A 255 6.15 12.03 20.10
C SER A 255 6.14 11.34 21.47
N GLU A 256 5.04 10.67 21.83
CA GLU A 256 4.92 9.92 23.08
C GLU A 256 5.69 8.58 23.06
N GLN A 257 6.15 8.16 21.88
CA GLN A 257 6.84 6.90 21.61
C GLN A 257 8.27 7.13 21.10
N ARG A 258 8.81 8.34 21.22
CA ARG A 258 10.20 8.66 20.89
C ARG A 258 11.17 8.12 21.95
N LEU A 259 12.47 8.11 21.64
CA LEU A 259 13.57 7.72 22.55
C LEU A 259 13.62 6.24 23.01
N VAL A 260 12.71 5.41 22.50
CA VAL A 260 12.62 3.98 22.87
C VAL A 260 13.04 3.05 21.73
N GLY A 261 13.67 3.58 20.67
CA GLY A 261 14.28 2.80 19.60
C GLY A 261 13.37 2.34 18.47
N ILE A 262 12.09 2.72 18.50
CA ILE A 262 11.11 2.45 17.43
C ILE A 262 11.62 3.00 16.09
N GLY A 263 12.10 4.25 16.08
CA GLY A 263 12.53 4.90 14.85
C GLY A 263 13.65 4.17 14.11
N ARG A 264 14.65 3.69 14.87
CA ARG A 264 15.73 2.86 14.32
C ARG A 264 15.18 1.57 13.68
N GLN A 265 14.24 0.90 14.33
CA GLN A 265 13.67 -0.35 13.81
C GLN A 265 12.90 -0.12 12.49
N VAL A 266 12.13 0.97 12.41
CA VAL A 266 11.40 1.36 11.19
C VAL A 266 12.36 1.64 10.04
N LEU A 267 13.40 2.45 10.27
CA LEU A 267 14.36 2.79 9.22
C LEU A 267 15.18 1.59 8.75
N MET A 268 15.62 0.73 9.66
CA MET A 268 16.32 -0.51 9.31
C MET A 268 15.44 -1.40 8.41
N HIS A 269 14.16 -1.53 8.74
CA HIS A 269 13.21 -2.33 7.95
C HIS A 269 12.92 -1.68 6.59
N TRP A 270 12.78 -0.35 6.55
CA TRP A 270 12.62 0.43 5.32
C TRP A 270 13.83 0.26 4.39
N CYS A 271 15.05 0.32 4.91
CA CYS A 271 16.27 0.05 4.15
C CYS A 271 16.35 -1.40 3.64
N ALA A 272 15.96 -2.37 4.46
CA ALA A 272 15.93 -3.78 4.04
C ALA A 272 14.91 -4.02 2.92
N GLU A 273 13.73 -3.38 2.98
CA GLU A 273 12.76 -3.40 1.90
C GLU A 273 13.30 -2.71 0.64
N ALA A 274 13.93 -1.54 0.78
CA ALA A 274 14.56 -0.82 -0.33
C ALA A 274 15.59 -1.71 -1.06
N ALA A 275 16.44 -2.40 -0.30
CA ALA A 275 17.42 -3.34 -0.83
C ALA A 275 16.75 -4.52 -1.56
N ARG A 276 15.67 -5.09 -1.01
CA ARG A 276 14.88 -6.14 -1.67
C ARG A 276 14.29 -5.68 -2.99
N ARG A 277 13.94 -4.40 -3.11
CA ARG A 277 13.47 -3.75 -4.35
C ARG A 277 14.63 -3.34 -5.28
N GLY A 278 15.87 -3.65 -4.93
CA GLY A 278 17.05 -3.47 -5.79
C GLY A 278 17.84 -2.18 -5.57
N ALA A 279 17.46 -1.37 -4.58
CA ALA A 279 18.23 -0.18 -4.21
C ALA A 279 19.61 -0.57 -3.65
N MET A 280 20.62 0.22 -4.01
CA MET A 280 21.99 0.12 -3.49
C MET A 280 22.41 1.39 -2.73
N ARG A 281 21.64 2.47 -2.86
CA ARG A 281 21.86 3.76 -2.19
C ARG A 281 20.54 4.25 -1.61
N ALA A 282 20.61 4.91 -0.47
CA ALA A 282 19.47 5.56 0.17
C ALA A 282 19.79 7.03 0.41
N VAL A 283 18.86 7.91 0.08
CA VAL A 283 18.98 9.36 0.32
C VAL A 283 17.78 9.83 1.14
N ALA A 284 17.96 10.80 2.01
CA ALA A 284 16.87 11.43 2.73
C ALA A 284 16.58 12.79 2.12
N SER A 285 15.32 13.02 1.74
CA SER A 285 14.89 14.26 1.09
C SER A 285 14.94 15.46 2.03
N HIS A 286 14.72 15.21 3.32
CA HIS A 286 14.71 16.21 4.38
C HIS A 286 15.56 15.73 5.57
N PRO A 287 16.13 16.65 6.37
CA PRO A 287 16.81 16.28 7.62
C PRO A 287 15.85 15.52 8.54
N LEU A 288 16.29 14.39 9.08
CA LEU A 288 15.52 13.66 10.10
C LEU A 288 15.76 14.30 11.47
N GLU A 289 14.69 14.52 12.23
CA GLU A 289 14.80 14.99 13.62
C GLU A 289 15.54 13.97 14.48
N ALA A 290 16.56 14.41 15.23
CA ALA A 290 17.35 13.55 16.11
C ALA A 290 16.45 12.76 17.08
N ASP A 291 15.45 13.41 17.68
CA ASP A 291 14.54 12.79 18.66
C ASP A 291 13.70 11.65 18.07
N SER A 292 13.49 11.64 16.75
CA SER A 292 12.79 10.57 16.03
C SER A 292 13.67 9.34 15.78
N LEU A 293 14.99 9.44 15.98
CA LEU A 293 15.98 8.39 15.68
C LEU A 293 16.49 7.66 16.92
N LEU A 294 16.34 8.24 18.11
CA LEU A 294 17.02 7.77 19.30
C LEU A 294 16.43 6.45 19.83
N ALA A 295 17.31 5.47 19.93
CA ALA A 295 17.20 4.39 20.88
C ALA A 295 18.07 4.79 22.07
N ASN A 296 17.56 4.68 23.31
CA ASN A 296 18.43 4.54 24.47
C ASN A 296 19.50 3.48 24.15
N SER A 297 20.74 3.92 23.95
CA SER A 297 21.82 3.04 23.57
C SER A 297 22.38 2.37 24.83
N LEU A 298 22.36 1.05 24.84
CA LEU A 298 23.18 0.23 25.75
C LEU A 298 24.70 0.33 25.41
N LEU A 299 25.08 1.28 24.57
CA LEU A 299 26.47 1.72 24.35
C LEU A 299 26.86 2.93 25.22
N ALA A 300 25.96 3.42 26.10
CA ALA A 300 26.23 4.50 27.05
C ALA A 300 27.28 4.18 28.14
N ASN A 301 27.97 3.03 28.05
CA ASN A 301 29.08 2.67 28.93
C ASN A 301 30.39 2.55 28.16
N SER A 302 30.81 3.60 27.46
CA SER A 302 32.21 4.01 27.52
C SER A 302 32.36 5.50 27.22
N VAL A 303 33.11 6.16 28.11
CA VAL A 303 33.52 7.57 28.08
C VAL A 303 32.45 8.58 28.51
N ALA A 304 32.21 8.61 29.82
CA ALA A 304 31.82 9.85 30.48
C ALA A 304 33.02 10.82 30.45
N SER A 305 33.02 11.73 29.47
CA SER A 305 33.70 13.02 29.57
C SER A 305 32.89 14.06 28.80
N GLU A 306 32.34 15.00 29.56
CA GLU A 306 31.82 16.32 29.18
C GLU A 306 31.26 16.50 27.74
N GLY A 307 29.93 16.58 27.64
CA GLY A 307 29.30 17.52 26.70
C GLY A 307 28.81 16.98 25.35
N THR A 308 28.68 15.67 25.13
CA THR A 308 28.02 15.15 23.92
C THR A 308 27.07 14.00 24.23
N THR A 309 25.77 14.30 24.21
CA THR A 309 24.73 13.28 24.03
C THR A 309 25.05 12.52 22.75
N SER A 310 25.31 11.21 22.86
CA SER A 310 25.52 10.31 21.73
C SER A 310 24.18 10.10 21.01
N LEU A 311 23.86 11.00 20.09
CA LEU A 311 22.65 10.97 19.29
C LEU A 311 22.95 10.21 17.99
N ILE A 312 22.37 9.02 17.81
CA ILE A 312 22.52 8.26 16.57
C ILE A 312 21.90 9.08 15.42
N SER A 313 22.71 9.49 14.46
CA SER A 313 22.22 10.29 13.32
C SER A 313 21.56 9.41 12.25
N ALA A 314 20.70 10.01 11.42
CA ALA A 314 20.08 9.31 10.28
C ALA A 314 21.13 8.69 9.35
N ALA A 315 22.23 9.43 9.17
CA ALA A 315 23.37 9.00 8.37
C ALA A 315 23.99 7.72 8.96
N GLU A 316 24.12 7.62 10.28
CA GLU A 316 24.65 6.42 10.94
C GLU A 316 23.69 5.22 10.84
N VAL A 317 22.37 5.44 10.90
CA VAL A 317 21.38 4.36 10.69
C VAL A 317 21.46 3.84 9.24
N LEU A 318 21.49 4.74 8.25
CA LEU A 318 21.57 4.39 6.84
C LEU A 318 22.92 3.73 6.50
N GLN A 319 24.03 4.26 7.03
CA GLN A 319 25.36 3.65 6.90
C GLN A 319 25.43 2.27 7.55
N GLY A 320 24.82 2.11 8.74
CA GLY A 320 24.69 0.82 9.41
C GLY A 320 23.88 -0.21 8.61
N CYS A 321 23.02 0.24 7.70
CA CYS A 321 22.31 -0.59 6.73
C CYS A 321 23.12 -0.90 5.45
N GLY A 322 24.38 -0.43 5.36
CA GLY A 322 25.21 -0.56 4.16
C GLY A 322 24.91 0.47 3.06
N PHE A 323 24.10 1.50 3.35
CA PHE A 323 23.75 2.56 2.39
C PHE A 323 24.60 3.81 2.61
N THR A 324 25.14 4.38 1.53
CA THR A 324 25.85 5.67 1.59
C THR A 324 24.84 6.82 1.52
N PRO A 325 24.70 7.67 2.55
CA PRO A 325 23.83 8.83 2.51
C PRO A 325 24.39 9.86 1.52
N VAL A 326 23.62 10.24 0.50
CA VAL A 326 23.93 11.41 -0.33
C VAL A 326 23.04 12.54 0.16
N GLY A 327 23.60 13.47 0.92
CA GLY A 327 22.84 14.64 1.39
C GLY A 327 22.37 15.48 0.19
N ARG A 328 21.13 15.98 0.23
CA ARG A 328 20.59 16.84 -0.86
C ARG A 328 21.44 18.09 -1.13
N SER A 329 22.28 18.56 -0.19
CA SER A 329 23.21 19.68 -0.44
C SER A 329 24.32 19.33 -1.44
N LEU A 330 24.74 18.06 -1.54
CA LEU A 330 25.75 17.60 -2.50
C LEU A 330 25.19 17.34 -3.90
N LEU A 331 23.87 17.21 -4.05
CA LEU A 331 23.23 17.05 -5.37
C LEU A 331 23.11 18.38 -6.15
N ARG A 332 23.33 19.54 -5.51
CA ARG A 332 23.50 20.81 -6.24
C ARG A 332 24.89 20.99 -6.84
N GLU A 333 25.90 20.24 -6.41
CA GLU A 333 27.28 20.36 -6.91
C GLU A 333 27.67 19.31 -7.96
N LEU A 334 26.77 18.40 -8.33
CA LEU A 334 27.00 17.40 -9.39
C LEU A 334 26.40 17.79 -10.76
N LEU A 335 26.07 19.07 -10.96
CA LEU A 335 25.62 19.63 -12.23
C LEU A 335 26.46 20.85 -12.65
N VAL A 336 27.80 20.77 -12.62
CA VAL A 336 28.68 21.65 -13.41
C VAL A 336 29.99 20.89 -13.74
N TYR A 337 30.49 21.09 -14.97
CA TYR A 337 31.68 20.52 -15.66
C TYR A 337 31.49 19.15 -16.31
N SER A 338 31.65 18.93 -17.61
CA SER A 338 31.88 19.71 -18.85
C SER A 338 31.79 18.64 -19.96
N GLY A 339 31.11 18.80 -21.09
CA GLY A 339 31.41 19.83 -22.08
C GLY A 339 32.68 19.50 -22.86
N GLU A 340 32.70 18.37 -23.57
CA GLU A 340 33.15 18.15 -24.96
C GLU A 340 32.87 16.69 -25.37
#